data_AF-A0A6C0AWJ4-F1
#
_entry.id   AF-A0A6C0AWJ4-F1
#
_cell.length_a   1.000
_cell.length_b   1.000
_cell.length_c   1.000
_cell.angle_alpha   90.00
_cell.angle_beta   90.00
_cell.angle_gamma   90.00
#
_symmetry.space_group_name_H-M   'P 1'
#
loop_
_entity.id
_entity.type
_entity.pdbx_description
1 polymer ?
#
loop_
_entity_poly.entity_id
_entity_poly.type
_entity_poly.pdbx_seq_one_letter_code
_entity_poly.pdbx_strand_id
1 'polypeptide(L)'
;MSKKIIKGYKGVIDLDLSLVHKDYIDSAVKQHYQDIRNYKKYQKTLKPEHRYENTIERIQKQHENEIYLCNLKRQAEQDRIYELANKLYNLNK
;
A
#
# COMPACT_ATOMS: atom_id res chain seq x y z
N MET A 1 -3.06 -23.72 10.17
CA MET A 1 -3.20 -24.05 8.73
C MET A 1 -2.63 -22.90 7.92
N SER A 2 -1.74 -23.17 6.96
CA SER A 2 -1.23 -22.13 6.06
C SER A 2 -2.38 -21.60 5.20
N LYS A 3 -2.72 -20.31 5.32
CA LYS A 3 -3.72 -19.67 4.46
C LYS A 3 -3.20 -19.71 3.02
N LYS A 4 -3.88 -20.44 2.14
CA LYS A 4 -3.55 -20.48 0.71
C LYS A 4 -4.11 -19.22 0.03
N ILE A 5 -3.45 -18.09 0.27
CA ILE A 5 -3.75 -16.82 -0.40
C ILE A 5 -2.89 -16.71 -1.66
N ILE A 6 -3.52 -16.51 -2.81
CA ILE A 6 -2.84 -16.21 -4.08
C ILE A 6 -2.91 -14.72 -4.32
N LYS A 7 -1.74 -14.10 -4.52
CA LYS A 7 -1.67 -12.65 -4.71
C LYS A 7 -2.42 -12.17 -5.94
N GLY A 8 -3.15 -11.08 -5.76
CA GLY A 8 -3.79 -10.32 -6.82
C GLY A 8 -2.81 -9.41 -7.54
N TYR A 9 -3.34 -8.41 -8.24
CA TYR A 9 -2.54 -7.43 -8.95
C TYR A 9 -3.28 -6.10 -9.06
N LYS A 10 -2.75 -5.06 -8.39
CA LYS A 10 -3.31 -3.70 -8.38
C LYS A 10 -4.81 -3.73 -8.05
N GLY A 11 -5.67 -3.37 -8.99
CA GLY A 11 -7.13 -3.41 -8.84
C GLY A 11 -7.78 -4.79 -8.79
N VAL A 12 -7.00 -5.89 -8.87
CA VAL A 12 -7.49 -7.26 -8.66
C VAL A 12 -7.07 -7.71 -7.27
N ILE A 13 -8.05 -8.06 -6.42
CA ILE A 13 -7.86 -8.50 -5.03
C ILE A 13 -7.14 -9.84 -4.93
N ASP A 14 -6.50 -10.12 -3.79
CA ASP A 14 -5.96 -11.44 -3.46
C ASP A 14 -7.08 -12.51 -3.45
N LEU A 15 -6.79 -13.69 -4.00
CA LEU A 15 -7.68 -14.85 -3.92
C LEU A 15 -7.42 -15.63 -2.63
N ASP A 16 -8.41 -15.68 -1.75
CA ASP A 16 -8.41 -16.53 -0.56
C ASP A 16 -9.07 -17.88 -0.85
N LEU A 17 -8.30 -18.97 -0.77
CA LEU A 17 -8.80 -20.32 -0.99
C LEU A 17 -9.32 -21.00 0.28
N SER A 18 -9.33 -20.33 1.43
CA SER A 18 -9.67 -20.94 2.73
C SER A 18 -11.07 -21.55 2.79
N LEU A 19 -12.01 -21.02 2.00
CA LEU A 19 -13.40 -21.50 1.92
C LEU A 19 -13.73 -22.19 0.59
N VAL A 20 -12.75 -22.35 -0.31
CA VAL A 20 -12.96 -22.97 -1.61
C VAL A 20 -12.90 -24.48 -1.46
N HIS A 21 -13.94 -25.18 -1.92
CA HIS A 21 -13.95 -26.64 -1.95
C HIS A 21 -12.77 -27.16 -2.77
N LYS A 22 -12.14 -28.25 -2.32
CA LYS A 22 -10.89 -28.77 -2.90
C LYS A 22 -10.99 -28.98 -4.42
N ASP A 23 -12.12 -29.50 -4.87
CA ASP A 23 -12.37 -29.78 -6.30
C ASP A 23 -12.44 -28.52 -7.18
N TYR A 24 -12.67 -27.35 -6.58
CA TYR A 24 -12.76 -26.08 -7.29
C TYR A 24 -11.52 -25.20 -7.13
N ILE A 25 -10.53 -25.62 -6.34
CA ILE A 25 -9.31 -24.83 -6.11
C ILE A 25 -8.63 -24.51 -7.45
N ASP A 26 -8.35 -25.52 -8.28
CA ASP A 26 -7.64 -25.32 -9.54
C ASP A 26 -8.39 -24.39 -10.50
N SER A 27 -9.72 -24.53 -10.56
CA SER A 27 -10.59 -23.66 -11.35
C SER A 27 -10.57 -22.22 -10.84
N ALA A 28 -10.63 -22.02 -9.52
CA ALA A 28 -10.57 -20.70 -8.90
C ALA A 28 -9.21 -20.02 -9.15
N VAL A 29 -8.11 -20.76 -9.01
CA VAL A 29 -6.75 -20.27 -9.32
C VAL A 29 -6.64 -19.88 -10.79
N LYS A 30 -7.12 -20.74 -11.70
CA LYS A 30 -7.09 -20.49 -13.14
C LYS A 30 -7.88 -19.24 -13.52
N GLN A 31 -9.07 -19.07 -12.95
CA GLN A 31 -9.93 -17.91 -13.17
C GLN A 31 -9.25 -16.64 -12.66
N HIS A 32 -8.69 -16.65 -11.45
CA HIS A 32 -8.00 -15.51 -10.86
C HIS A 32 -6.83 -15.00 -11.72
N TYR A 33 -6.01 -15.91 -12.24
CA TYR A 33 -4.96 -15.51 -13.19
C TYR A 33 -5.51 -14.98 -14.51
N GLN A 34 -6.65 -15.48 -14.98
CA GLN A 34 -7.32 -14.94 -16.15
C GLN A 34 -7.85 -13.52 -15.89
N ASP A 35 -8.39 -13.26 -14.71
CA ASP A 35 -8.87 -11.94 -14.30
C ASP A 35 -7.72 -10.93 -14.25
N ILE A 36 -6.57 -11.31 -13.69
CA ILE A 36 -5.35 -10.48 -13.73
C ILE A 36 -4.92 -10.19 -15.18
N ARG A 37 -4.96 -11.18 -16.08
CA ARG A 37 -4.63 -10.97 -17.49
C ARG A 37 -5.62 -10.02 -18.17
N ASN A 38 -6.91 -10.21 -17.93
CA ASN A 38 -7.97 -9.38 -18.49
C ASN A 38 -7.86 -7.94 -17.98
N TYR A 39 -7.63 -7.75 -16.68
CA TYR A 39 -7.41 -6.46 -16.06
C TYR A 39 -6.21 -5.74 -16.69
N LYS A 40 -5.06 -6.41 -16.85
CA LYS A 40 -3.88 -5.82 -17.50
C LYS A 40 -4.17 -5.39 -18.93
N LYS A 41 -4.96 -6.16 -19.69
CA LYS A 41 -5.39 -5.78 -21.05
C LYS A 41 -6.29 -4.55 -21.01
N TYR A 42 -7.31 -4.57 -20.17
CA TYR A 42 -8.23 -3.44 -19.99
C TYR A 42 -7.51 -2.15 -19.60
N GLN A 43 -6.58 -2.19 -18.64
CA GLN A 43 -5.79 -1.02 -18.24
C GLN A 43 -5.01 -0.41 -19.42
N LYS A 44 -4.52 -1.22 -20.36
CA LYS A 44 -3.87 -0.72 -21.58
C LYS A 44 -4.83 -0.02 -22.54
N THR A 45 -6.10 -0.38 -22.54
CA THR A 45 -7.13 0.27 -23.38
C THR A 45 -7.60 1.61 -22.82
N LEU A 46 -7.35 1.87 -21.53
CA LEU A 46 -7.68 3.14 -20.90
C LEU A 46 -6.71 4.24 -21.29
N LYS A 47 -7.23 5.47 -21.37
CA LYS A 47 -6.41 6.68 -21.41
C LYS A 47 -5.51 6.75 -20.18
N PRO A 48 -4.27 7.27 -20.28
CA PRO A 48 -3.32 7.30 -19.18
C PRO A 48 -3.91 7.82 -17.86
N GLU A 49 -4.69 8.90 -17.90
CA GLU A 49 -5.33 9.53 -16.74
C GLU A 49 -6.37 8.65 -16.03
N HIS A 50 -6.85 7.59 -16.67
CA HIS A 50 -7.80 6.64 -16.09
C HIS A 50 -7.15 5.33 -15.64
N ARG A 51 -5.85 5.14 -15.89
CA ARG A 51 -5.13 3.94 -15.46
C ARG A 51 -4.93 3.95 -13.95
N TYR A 52 -4.87 2.77 -13.37
CA TYR A 52 -4.69 2.57 -11.93
C TYR A 52 -3.42 3.25 -11.40
N GLU A 53 -2.31 3.20 -12.16
CA GLU A 53 -1.06 3.86 -11.78
C GLU A 53 -1.18 5.38 -11.61
N ASN A 54 -2.01 6.02 -12.44
CA ASN A 54 -2.14 7.49 -12.45
C ASN A 54 -3.30 7.99 -11.59
N THR A 55 -4.12 7.07 -11.09
CA THR A 55 -5.24 7.35 -10.19
C THR A 55 -4.92 6.89 -8.78
N ILE A 56 -5.05 5.59 -8.50
CA ILE A 56 -4.94 5.02 -7.16
C ILE A 56 -3.50 5.04 -6.64
N GLU A 57 -2.53 4.57 -7.43
CA GLU A 57 -1.12 4.57 -6.97
C GLU A 57 -0.59 5.99 -6.75
N ARG A 58 -1.04 6.96 -7.58
CA ARG A 58 -0.69 8.37 -7.39
C ARG A 58 -1.20 8.89 -6.05
N ILE A 59 -2.46 8.62 -5.71
CA ILE A 59 -3.06 9.05 -4.44
C ILE A 59 -2.36 8.37 -3.26
N GLN A 60 -2.06 7.07 -3.36
CA GLN A 60 -1.33 6.35 -2.32
C GLN A 60 0.04 6.98 -2.04
N LYS A 61 0.83 7.27 -3.09
CA LYS A 61 2.11 7.96 -2.96
C LYS A 61 1.97 9.36 -2.36
N GLN A 62 0.90 10.07 -2.70
CA GLN A 62 0.64 11.37 -2.11
C GLN A 62 0.42 11.26 -0.60
N HIS A 63 -0.42 10.34 -0.15
CA HIS A 63 -0.65 10.10 1.28
C HIS A 63 0.63 9.63 2.01
N GLU A 64 1.41 8.74 1.40
CA GLU A 64 2.70 8.30 1.95
C GLU A 64 3.66 9.48 2.18
N ASN A 65 3.74 10.39 1.20
CA ASN A 65 4.55 11.59 1.30
C ASN A 65 4.02 12.54 2.39
N GLU A 66 2.72 12.72 2.50
CA GLU A 66 2.09 13.55 3.54
C GLU A 66 2.41 13.01 4.95
N ILE A 67 2.29 11.69 5.14
CA ILE A 67 2.63 11.01 6.40
C ILE A 67 4.12 11.20 6.71
N TYR A 68 4.99 10.99 5.71
CA TYR A 68 6.43 11.18 5.87
C TYR A 68 6.78 12.60 6.32
N LEU A 69 6.22 13.62 5.66
CA LEU A 69 6.45 15.03 6.02
C LEU A 69 5.90 15.36 7.41
N CYS A 70 4.75 14.79 7.80
CA CYS A 70 4.20 14.96 9.13
C CYS A 70 5.16 14.40 10.21
N ASN A 71 5.68 13.19 9.99
CA ASN A 71 6.63 12.55 10.90
C ASN A 71 7.94 13.35 11.03
N LEU A 72 8.47 13.86 9.92
CA LEU A 72 9.66 14.72 9.95
C LEU A 72 9.44 15.99 10.77
N LYS A 73 8.30 16.67 10.61
CA LYS A 73 7.97 17.86 11.40
C LYS A 73 7.87 17.53 12.89
N ARG A 74 7.26 16.38 13.21
CA ARG A 74 7.11 15.92 14.60
C ARG A 74 8.47 15.62 15.24
N GLN A 75 9.38 14.99 14.50
CA GLN A 75 10.75 14.73 14.96
C GLN A 75 11.51 16.04 15.18
N ALA A 76 11.48 16.96 14.22
CA ALA A 76 12.17 18.24 14.34
C ALA A 76 11.69 19.06 15.56
N GLU A 77 10.40 18.99 15.89
CA GLU A 77 9.87 19.63 17.10
C GLU A 77 10.37 18.96 18.38
N GLN A 78 10.42 17.61 18.41
CA GLN A 78 10.98 16.87 19.54
C GLN A 78 12.46 17.22 19.76
N ASP A 79 13.24 17.32 18.68
CA ASP A 79 14.65 17.68 18.75
C ASP A 79 14.84 19.11 19.29
N ARG A 80 14.00 20.07 18.84
CA ARG A 80 13.99 21.45 19.37
C ARG A 80 13.69 21.50 20.86
N ILE A 81 12.70 20.74 21.31
CA ILE A 81 12.32 20.65 22.73
C ILE A 81 13.50 20.08 23.54
N TYR A 82 14.14 19.03 23.04
CA TYR A 82 15.30 18.42 23.69
C TYR A 82 16.50 19.39 23.79
N GLU A 83 16.81 20.12 22.72
CA GLU A 83 17.84 21.15 22.75
C GLU A 83 17.54 22.26 23.76
N LEU A 84 16.29 22.72 23.84
CA LEU A 84 15.87 23.74 24.80
C LEU A 84 16.03 23.22 26.24
N ALA A 85 15.59 22.01 26.52
CA ALA A 85 15.73 21.38 27.83
C ALA A 85 17.20 21.30 28.26
N ASN A 86 18.10 20.89 27.36
CA ASN A 86 19.54 20.85 27.62
C ASN A 86 20.13 22.23 27.90
N LYS A 87 19.73 23.25 27.14
CA LYS A 87 20.15 24.64 27.38
C LYS A 87 19.72 25.12 28.78
N LEU A 88 18.46 24.87 29.16
CA LEU A 88 17.94 25.22 30.48
C LEU A 88 18.66 24.48 31.62
N TYR A 89 18.96 23.20 31.44
CA TYR A 89 19.72 22.42 32.43
C TYR A 89 21.13 23.00 32.64
N ASN A 90 21.82 23.35 31.55
CA ASN A 90 23.17 23.91 31.62
C ASN A 90 23.21 25.34 32.17
N LEU A 91 22.12 26.11 32.04
CA LEU A 91 22.01 27.48 32.61
C LEU A 91 21.75 27.49 34.11
N ASN A 92 21.14 26.44 34.66
CA ASN A 92 20.82 26.29 36.09
C ASN A 92 21.89 25.53 36.88
N LYS A 93 23.06 25.32 36.28
CA LYS A 93 24.21 24.62 36.86
C LYS A 93 25.35 25.61 37.12
#